data_AF-A0A0K9FHS4-F1
#
_entry.id   AF-A0A0K9FHS4-F1
#
_cell.length_a   1.000
_cell.length_b   1.000
_cell.length_c   1.000
_cell.angle_alpha   90.00
_cell.angle_beta   90.00
_cell.angle_gamma   90.00
#
_symmetry.space_group_name_H-M   'P 1'
#
loop_
_entity.id
_entity.type
_entity.pdbx_description
1 polymer ?
#
loop_
_entity_poly.entity_id
_entity_poly.type
_entity_poly.pdbx_seq_one_letter_code
_entity_poly.pdbx_strand_id
1 'polypeptide(L)'
;MDQSLAIRNIKMSLRILNVLLIATIVIVSSCILLLLGLFVVALTVSGEKISKLVLDSNIDISFKFNGMTIFLNKDIMSNFVYDKSEATILILLLMIFTLIFLSIFILLRKFVKSVIVGDVFTLRNSKRIELVGYSLLILSFLSNTVQAYLVSTVVHIFLNNNEIDNIEWIQSVSFRFFDINWSILLCSFIVWTIGRIFRYGSFLQEEYDETV
;
A
#
# COMPACT_ATOMS: atom_id res chain seq x y z
N MET A 1 41.00 12.40 5.59
CA MET A 1 39.88 12.44 4.64
C MET A 1 38.62 12.86 5.39
N ASP A 2 38.44 14.19 5.46
CA ASP A 2 37.23 14.99 5.60
C ASP A 2 35.96 14.41 6.27
N GLN A 3 35.99 14.17 7.59
CA GLN A 3 34.78 13.88 8.39
C GLN A 3 33.70 14.97 8.22
N SER A 4 34.10 16.23 7.99
CA SER A 4 33.19 17.34 7.75
C SER A 4 32.37 17.15 6.47
N LEU A 5 33.02 16.65 5.41
CA LEU A 5 32.41 16.43 4.10
C LEU A 5 31.50 15.19 4.12
N ALA A 6 31.88 14.14 4.87
CA ALA A 6 31.03 12.98 5.12
C ALA A 6 29.73 13.35 5.86
N ILE A 7 29.82 14.13 6.95
CA ILE A 7 28.66 14.60 7.71
C ILE A 7 27.75 15.49 6.84
N ARG A 8 28.35 16.38 6.04
CA ARG A 8 27.60 17.24 5.11
C ARG A 8 26.82 16.40 4.09
N ASN A 9 27.46 15.38 3.52
CA ASN A 9 26.83 14.50 2.53
C ASN A 9 25.67 13.70 3.14
N ILE A 10 25.81 13.19 4.36
CA ILE A 10 24.74 12.49 5.09
C ILE A 10 23.56 13.44 5.37
N LYS A 11 23.82 14.67 5.83
CA LYS A 11 22.75 15.64 6.07
C LYS A 11 22.01 16.01 4.77
N MET A 12 22.73 16.13 3.66
CA MET A 12 22.13 16.39 2.35
C MET A 12 21.27 15.21 1.88
N SER A 13 21.74 13.96 2.00
CA SER A 13 20.96 12.78 1.61
C SER A 13 19.68 12.64 2.44
N LEU A 14 19.75 12.90 3.75
CA LEU A 14 18.57 12.91 4.63
C LEU A 14 17.56 14.00 4.26
N ARG A 15 18.02 15.19 3.85
CA ARG A 15 17.14 16.26 3.37
C ARG A 15 16.42 15.87 2.08
N ILE A 16 17.13 15.28 1.12
CA ILE A 16 16.55 14.76 -0.12
C ILE A 16 15.51 13.68 0.20
N LEU A 17 15.86 12.73 1.06
CA LEU A 17 14.94 11.68 1.51
C LEU A 17 13.68 12.26 2.16
N ASN A 18 13.81 13.29 3.01
CA ASN A 18 12.67 13.95 3.63
C ASN A 18 11.74 14.62 2.60
N VAL A 19 12.30 15.22 1.53
CA VAL A 19 11.49 15.80 0.44
C VAL A 19 10.75 14.70 -0.34
N LEU A 20 11.43 13.60 -0.65
CA LEU A 20 10.80 12.44 -1.31
C LEU A 20 9.68 11.86 -0.46
N LEU A 21 9.88 11.72 0.85
CA LEU A 21 8.84 11.26 1.78
C LEU A 21 7.63 12.21 1.82
N ILE A 22 7.84 13.53 1.75
CA ILE A 22 6.74 14.51 1.66
C ILE A 22 5.96 14.31 0.37
N ALA A 23 6.65 14.21 -0.77
CA ALA A 23 6.01 14.00 -2.07
C ALA A 23 5.17 12.71 -2.06
N THR A 24 5.73 11.61 -1.55
CA THR A 24 5.01 10.34 -1.43
C THR A 24 3.79 10.45 -0.51
N ILE A 25 3.90 11.12 0.65
CA ILE A 25 2.75 11.35 1.54
C ILE A 25 1.64 12.13 0.83
N VAL A 26 1.97 13.16 0.04
CA VAL A 26 0.98 13.94 -0.72
C VAL A 26 0.29 13.07 -1.75
N ILE A 27 1.04 12.27 -2.52
CA ILE A 27 0.49 11.35 -3.52
C ILE A 27 -0.45 10.33 -2.85
N VAL A 28 0.00 9.66 -1.79
CA VAL A 28 -0.81 8.66 -1.07
C VAL A 28 -2.05 9.29 -0.44
N SER A 29 -1.95 10.50 0.10
CA SER A 29 -3.10 11.23 0.66
C SER A 29 -4.13 11.58 -0.43
N SER A 30 -3.66 11.96 -1.63
CA SER A 30 -4.53 12.19 -2.79
C SER A 30 -5.25 10.90 -3.22
N CYS A 31 -4.55 9.75 -3.22
CA CYS A 31 -5.18 8.46 -3.48
C CYS A 31 -6.28 8.11 -2.47
N ILE A 32 -6.09 8.44 -1.18
CA ILE A 32 -7.12 8.22 -0.16
C ILE A 32 -8.35 9.10 -0.43
N LEU A 33 -8.17 10.36 -0.81
CA LEU A 33 -9.29 11.24 -1.18
C LEU A 33 -10.06 10.71 -2.39
N LEU A 34 -9.35 10.18 -3.40
CA LEU A 34 -9.97 9.54 -4.54
C LEU A 34 -10.77 8.30 -4.13
N LEU A 35 -10.20 7.42 -3.29
CA LEU A 35 -10.89 6.24 -2.77
C LEU A 35 -12.13 6.61 -1.95
N LEU A 36 -12.07 7.69 -1.16
CA LEU A 36 -13.25 8.21 -0.44
C LEU A 36 -14.33 8.70 -1.41
N GLY A 37 -13.96 9.40 -2.48
CA GLY A 37 -14.89 9.79 -3.54
C GLY A 37 -15.56 8.58 -4.19
N LEU A 38 -14.77 7.56 -4.56
CA LEU A 38 -15.29 6.30 -5.09
C LEU A 38 -16.19 5.57 -4.10
N PHE A 39 -15.85 5.59 -2.80
CA PHE A 39 -16.66 4.98 -1.76
C PHE A 39 -18.03 5.65 -1.64
N VAL A 40 -18.08 6.98 -1.67
CA VAL A 40 -19.35 7.72 -1.67
C VAL A 40 -20.19 7.39 -2.91
N VAL A 41 -19.56 7.34 -4.09
CA VAL A 41 -20.25 6.94 -5.34
C VAL A 41 -20.80 5.51 -5.23
N ALA A 42 -19.99 4.57 -4.74
CA ALA A 42 -20.39 3.18 -4.55
C ALA A 42 -21.55 3.03 -3.58
N LEU A 43 -21.69 3.90 -2.57
CA LEU A 43 -22.83 3.86 -1.64
C LEU A 43 -24.10 4.53 -2.20
N THR A 44 -23.95 5.63 -2.93
CA THR A 44 -25.07 6.51 -3.33
C THR A 44 -25.68 6.18 -4.68
N VAL A 45 -24.87 5.71 -5.63
CA VAL A 45 -25.33 5.42 -7.00
C VAL A 45 -25.84 3.98 -7.08
N SER A 46 -26.91 3.75 -7.85
CA SER A 46 -27.41 2.40 -8.11
C SER A 46 -26.50 1.66 -9.10
N GLY A 47 -26.36 0.34 -8.94
CA GLY A 47 -25.50 -0.47 -9.81
C GLY A 47 -25.90 -0.36 -11.29
N GLU A 48 -27.19 -0.33 -11.58
CA GLU A 48 -27.73 -0.16 -12.94
C GLU A 48 -27.24 1.14 -13.62
N LYS A 49 -27.16 2.24 -12.87
CA LYS A 49 -26.66 3.52 -13.42
C LYS A 49 -25.18 3.44 -13.75
N ILE A 50 -24.39 2.76 -12.92
CA ILE A 50 -22.96 2.54 -13.16
C ILE A 50 -22.77 1.63 -14.37
N SER A 51 -23.49 0.50 -14.44
CA SER A 51 -23.46 -0.39 -15.60
C SER A 51 -23.84 0.33 -16.89
N LYS A 52 -24.90 1.14 -16.88
CA LYS A 52 -25.29 1.91 -18.06
C LYS A 52 -24.22 2.92 -18.47
N LEU A 53 -23.62 3.65 -17.52
CA LEU A 53 -22.54 4.59 -17.81
C LEU A 53 -21.32 3.91 -18.45
N VAL A 54 -20.98 2.70 -18.01
CA VAL A 54 -19.87 1.92 -18.57
C VAL A 54 -20.22 1.38 -19.95
N LEU A 55 -21.42 0.86 -20.15
CA LEU A 55 -21.89 0.36 -21.45
C LEU A 55 -22.01 1.46 -22.52
N ASP A 56 -22.46 2.65 -22.12
CA ASP A 56 -22.56 3.82 -23.01
C ASP A 56 -21.17 4.43 -23.32
N SER A 57 -20.12 4.00 -22.61
CA SER A 57 -18.77 4.53 -22.78
C SER A 57 -18.01 3.82 -23.91
N ASN A 58 -17.37 4.58 -24.79
CA ASN A 58 -16.48 4.04 -25.83
C ASN A 58 -15.04 3.95 -25.29
N ILE A 59 -14.85 3.14 -24.24
CA ILE A 59 -13.57 2.97 -23.57
C ILE A 59 -12.81 1.82 -24.23
N ASP A 60 -11.66 2.16 -24.83
CA ASP A 60 -10.65 1.20 -25.26
C ASP A 60 -9.43 1.34 -24.36
N ILE A 61 -9.30 0.45 -23.38
CA ILE A 61 -8.17 0.45 -22.45
C ILE A 61 -7.53 -0.93 -22.46
N SER A 62 -6.19 -0.97 -22.50
CA SER A 62 -5.44 -2.18 -22.22
C SER A 62 -4.61 -1.98 -20.97
N PHE A 63 -4.61 -2.98 -20.09
CA PHE A 63 -3.74 -2.97 -18.92
C PHE A 63 -3.15 -4.36 -18.69
N LYS A 64 -1.89 -4.37 -18.27
CA LYS A 64 -1.18 -5.58 -17.91
C LYS A 64 -1.33 -5.81 -16.41
N PHE A 65 -1.92 -6.93 -16.05
CA PHE A 65 -2.13 -7.32 -14.66
C PHE A 65 -1.64 -8.76 -14.45
N ASN A 66 -0.64 -8.94 -13.58
CA ASN A 66 -0.11 -10.26 -13.18
C ASN A 66 0.27 -11.20 -14.35
N GLY A 67 0.84 -10.63 -15.43
CA GLY A 67 1.21 -11.39 -16.63
C GLY A 67 0.10 -11.56 -17.66
N MET A 68 -1.14 -11.21 -17.33
CA MET A 68 -2.26 -11.15 -18.27
C MET A 68 -2.38 -9.74 -18.85
N THR A 69 -2.67 -9.63 -20.13
CA THR A 69 -3.06 -8.34 -20.74
C THR A 69 -4.58 -8.36 -20.89
N ILE A 70 -5.26 -7.52 -20.14
CA ILE A 70 -6.71 -7.38 -20.22
C ILE A 70 -6.98 -6.22 -21.18
N PHE A 71 -7.71 -6.53 -22.25
CA PHE A 71 -8.23 -5.54 -23.18
C PHE A 71 -9.68 -5.28 -22.79
N LEU A 72 -9.97 -4.06 -22.34
CA LEU A 72 -11.34 -3.59 -22.19
C LEU A 72 -11.72 -2.94 -23.52
N ASN A 73 -12.43 -3.69 -24.36
CA ASN A 73 -13.05 -3.21 -25.59
C ASN A 73 -14.57 -3.24 -25.44
N LYS A 74 -15.30 -2.74 -26.45
CA LYS A 74 -16.77 -2.77 -26.46
C LYS A 74 -17.38 -4.17 -26.26
N ASP A 75 -16.76 -5.21 -26.80
CA ASP A 75 -17.27 -6.58 -26.71
C ASP A 75 -17.22 -7.09 -25.27
N ILE A 76 -16.10 -6.89 -24.57
CA ILE A 76 -15.95 -7.26 -23.16
C ILE A 76 -16.76 -6.34 -22.26
N MET A 77 -16.91 -5.05 -22.60
CA MET A 77 -17.76 -4.13 -21.83
C MET A 77 -19.22 -4.52 -21.90
N SER A 78 -19.67 -5.18 -22.97
CA SER A 78 -21.06 -5.65 -23.08
C SER A 78 -21.44 -6.65 -21.98
N ASN A 79 -20.46 -7.36 -21.42
CA ASN A 79 -20.62 -8.30 -20.31
C ASN A 79 -20.46 -7.64 -18.92
N PHE A 80 -20.31 -6.32 -18.84
CA PHE A 80 -20.05 -5.62 -17.59
C PHE A 80 -21.22 -5.74 -16.60
N VAL A 81 -20.98 -6.38 -15.46
CA VAL A 81 -21.94 -6.48 -14.36
C VAL A 81 -21.34 -5.83 -13.12
N TYR A 82 -21.98 -4.75 -12.65
CA TYR A 82 -21.55 -4.06 -11.45
C TYR A 82 -22.21 -4.68 -10.22
N ASP A 83 -21.41 -5.37 -9.40
CA ASP A 83 -21.82 -5.76 -8.05
C ASP A 83 -21.44 -4.66 -7.04
N LYS A 84 -22.47 -4.02 -6.47
CA LYS A 84 -22.32 -2.94 -5.50
C LYS A 84 -21.65 -3.42 -4.21
N SER A 85 -21.97 -4.63 -3.75
CA SER A 85 -21.44 -5.18 -2.51
C SER A 85 -19.95 -5.45 -2.64
N GLU A 86 -19.54 -6.14 -3.70
CA GLU A 86 -18.13 -6.45 -3.98
C GLU A 86 -17.30 -5.18 -4.17
N ALA A 87 -17.79 -4.23 -4.97
CA ALA A 87 -17.10 -2.96 -5.17
C ALA A 87 -16.92 -2.18 -3.85
N THR A 88 -17.93 -2.17 -2.98
CA THR A 88 -17.87 -1.48 -1.69
C THR A 88 -16.82 -2.13 -0.76
N ILE A 89 -16.79 -3.46 -0.69
CA ILE A 89 -15.81 -4.20 0.10
C ILE A 89 -14.39 -3.98 -0.45
N LEU A 90 -14.22 -4.01 -1.77
CA LEU A 90 -12.92 -3.76 -2.42
C LEU A 90 -12.39 -2.37 -2.09
N ILE A 91 -13.23 -1.33 -2.22
CA ILE A 91 -12.83 0.05 -1.93
C ILE A 91 -12.45 0.18 -0.45
N LEU A 92 -13.23 -0.39 0.47
CA LEU A 92 -12.92 -0.38 1.90
C LEU A 92 -11.58 -1.06 2.20
N LEU A 93 -11.33 -2.22 1.59
CA LEU A 93 -10.08 -2.96 1.74
C LEU A 93 -8.88 -2.16 1.22
N LEU A 94 -9.02 -1.52 0.05
CA LEU A 94 -8.01 -0.62 -0.52
C LEU A 94 -7.77 0.61 0.35
N MET A 95 -8.80 1.18 0.98
CA MET A 95 -8.62 2.30 1.92
C MET A 95 -7.80 1.87 3.14
N ILE A 96 -8.14 0.75 3.78
CA ILE A 96 -7.40 0.22 4.93
C ILE A 96 -5.93 -0.03 4.56
N PHE A 97 -5.71 -0.71 3.43
CA PHE A 97 -4.37 -0.97 2.92
C PHE A 97 -3.57 0.32 2.70
N THR A 98 -4.17 1.32 2.05
CA THR A 98 -3.55 2.61 1.75
C THR A 98 -3.26 3.43 3.02
N LEU A 99 -4.14 3.36 4.04
CA LEU A 99 -3.93 4.01 5.33
C LEU A 99 -2.73 3.44 6.08
N ILE A 100 -2.49 2.13 6.00
CA ILE A 100 -1.31 1.50 6.59
C ILE A 100 -0.03 1.99 5.87
N PHE A 101 -0.05 2.10 4.54
CA PHE A 101 1.06 2.69 3.78
C PHE A 101 1.33 4.15 4.19
N LEU A 102 0.27 4.96 4.31
CA LEU A 102 0.39 6.34 4.75
C LEU A 102 1.05 6.45 6.13
N SER A 103 0.64 5.58 7.07
CA SER A 103 1.19 5.56 8.42
C SER A 103 2.70 5.29 8.41
N ILE A 104 3.17 4.34 7.59
CA ILE A 104 4.59 4.03 7.41
C ILE A 104 5.36 5.27 6.94
N PHE A 105 4.90 5.94 5.87
CA PHE A 105 5.59 7.12 5.36
C PHE A 105 5.63 8.28 6.35
N ILE A 106 4.55 8.49 7.11
CA ILE A 106 4.51 9.50 8.18
C ILE A 106 5.51 9.18 9.28
N LEU A 107 5.60 7.92 9.72
CA LEU A 107 6.53 7.48 10.75
C LEU A 107 7.98 7.64 10.29
N LEU A 108 8.29 7.21 9.05
CA LEU A 108 9.61 7.38 8.44
C LEU A 108 9.99 8.85 8.32
N ARG A 109 9.08 9.71 7.86
CA ARG A 109 9.34 11.16 7.78
C ARG A 109 9.66 11.75 9.14
N LYS A 110 8.89 11.40 10.17
CA LYS A 110 9.12 11.86 11.55
C LYS A 110 10.49 11.40 12.07
N PHE A 111 10.88 10.16 11.77
CA PHE A 111 12.20 9.62 12.09
C PHE A 111 13.32 10.39 11.37
N VAL A 112 13.26 10.51 10.03
CA VAL A 112 14.26 11.23 9.22
C VAL A 112 14.41 12.68 9.68
N LYS A 113 13.29 13.37 9.96
CA LYS A 113 13.33 14.74 10.49
C LYS A 113 14.07 14.82 11.83
N SER A 114 13.89 13.83 12.71
CA SER A 114 14.61 13.76 13.99
C SER A 114 16.12 13.62 13.80
N VAL A 115 16.53 12.74 12.88
CA VAL A 115 17.96 12.53 12.56
C VAL A 115 18.59 13.79 11.97
N ILE A 116 17.87 14.57 11.15
CA ILE A 116 18.35 15.84 10.61
C ILE A 116 18.64 16.87 11.71
N VAL A 117 17.83 16.88 12.78
CA VAL A 117 17.97 17.81 13.92
C VAL A 117 19.09 17.37 14.89
N GLY A 118 19.53 16.11 14.81
CA GLY A 118 20.59 15.54 15.67
C GLY A 118 20.06 14.56 16.72
N ASP A 119 18.74 14.47 16.89
CA ASP A 119 18.09 13.58 17.85
C ASP A 119 17.95 12.18 17.23
N VAL A 120 19.03 11.39 17.27
CA VAL A 120 19.08 10.06 16.64
C VAL A 120 18.53 8.98 17.58
N PHE A 121 19.20 8.71 18.70
CA PHE A 121 18.85 7.66 19.66
C PHE A 121 17.90 8.16 20.73
N THR A 122 16.65 8.38 20.34
CA THR A 122 15.58 8.70 21.30
C THR A 122 14.59 7.54 21.40
N LEU A 123 14.02 7.35 22.59
CA LEU A 123 12.93 6.38 22.81
C LEU A 123 11.77 6.60 21.83
N ARG A 124 11.51 7.87 21.46
CA ARG A 124 10.48 8.24 20.48
C ARG A 124 10.80 7.72 19.08
N ASN A 125 12.07 7.79 18.65
CA ASN A 125 12.48 7.27 17.35
C ASN A 125 12.48 5.74 17.31
N SER A 126 12.94 5.09 18.37
CA SER A 126 12.81 3.63 18.50
C SER A 126 11.35 3.18 18.32
N LYS A 127 10.41 3.80 19.05
CA LYS A 127 8.97 3.49 18.92
C LYS A 127 8.44 3.73 17.50
N ARG A 128 8.90 4.78 16.81
CA ARG A 128 8.51 5.03 15.41
C ARG A 128 8.97 3.90 14.49
N ILE A 129 10.21 3.44 14.64
CA ILE A 129 10.76 2.32 13.85
C ILE A 129 10.01 1.03 14.16
N GLU A 130 9.76 0.72 15.44
CA GLU A 130 8.98 -0.46 15.85
C GLU A 130 7.57 -0.44 15.24
N LEU A 131 6.90 0.71 15.24
CA LEU A 131 5.58 0.88 14.59
C LEU A 131 5.62 0.67 13.07
N VAL A 132 6.70 1.06 12.38
CA VAL A 132 6.88 0.72 10.97
C VAL A 132 7.00 -0.80 10.81
N GLY A 133 7.77 -1.47 11.67
CA GLY A 133 7.87 -2.93 11.71
C GLY A 133 6.51 -3.61 11.86
N TYR A 134 5.69 -3.19 12.84
CA TYR A 134 4.34 -3.74 13.02
C TYR A 134 3.41 -3.44 11.83
N SER A 135 3.53 -2.27 11.22
CA SER A 135 2.73 -1.92 10.03
C SER A 135 3.08 -2.82 8.84
N LEU A 136 4.37 -3.12 8.64
CA LEU A 136 4.83 -4.08 7.63
C LEU A 136 4.36 -5.50 7.93
N LEU A 137 4.36 -5.91 9.20
CA LEU A 137 3.84 -7.23 9.61
C LEU A 137 2.35 -7.36 9.27
N ILE A 138 1.54 -6.32 9.51
CA ILE A 138 0.12 -6.35 9.11
C ILE A 138 0.01 -6.42 7.58
N LEU A 139 0.81 -5.63 6.85
CA LEU A 139 0.82 -5.65 5.39
C LEU A 139 1.23 -7.01 4.79
N SER A 140 2.07 -7.80 5.46
CA SER A 140 2.48 -9.10 4.91
C SER A 140 1.33 -10.09 4.81
N PHE A 141 0.33 -9.99 5.68
CA PHE A 141 -0.88 -10.80 5.57
C PHE A 141 -1.90 -10.14 4.63
N LEU A 142 -1.99 -8.81 4.66
CA LEU A 142 -3.02 -8.08 3.92
C LEU A 142 -2.74 -7.98 2.41
N SER A 143 -1.47 -7.95 1.98
CA SER A 143 -1.11 -7.68 0.58
C SER A 143 -1.70 -8.68 -0.41
N ASN A 144 -1.58 -9.97 -0.09
CA ASN A 144 -2.03 -11.04 -0.98
C ASN A 144 -3.56 -11.12 -0.97
N THR A 145 -4.19 -10.85 0.18
CA THR A 145 -5.65 -10.74 0.28
C THR A 145 -6.20 -9.61 -0.58
N VAL A 146 -5.61 -8.41 -0.51
CA VAL A 146 -6.04 -7.27 -1.34
C VAL A 146 -5.87 -7.58 -2.82
N GLN A 147 -4.73 -8.17 -3.20
CA GLN A 147 -4.48 -8.55 -4.60
C GLN A 147 -5.49 -9.60 -5.08
N ALA A 148 -5.72 -10.66 -4.30
CA ALA A 148 -6.67 -11.72 -4.65
C ALA A 148 -8.10 -11.16 -4.78
N TYR A 149 -8.51 -10.30 -3.85
CA TYR A 149 -9.84 -9.68 -3.87
C TYR A 149 -10.01 -8.74 -5.07
N LEU A 150 -8.98 -7.95 -5.41
CA LEU A 150 -8.97 -7.10 -6.61
C LEU A 150 -9.12 -7.95 -7.87
N VAL A 151 -8.34 -9.02 -8.03
CA VAL A 151 -8.43 -9.89 -9.20
C VAL A 151 -9.80 -10.55 -9.28
N SER A 152 -10.28 -11.12 -8.17
CA SER A 152 -11.59 -11.76 -8.11
C SER A 152 -12.71 -10.79 -8.52
N THR A 153 -12.66 -9.54 -8.04
CA THR A 153 -13.66 -8.52 -8.37
C THR A 153 -13.56 -8.09 -9.84
N VAL A 154 -12.35 -7.88 -10.37
CA VAL A 154 -12.15 -7.54 -11.79
C VAL A 154 -12.63 -8.68 -12.70
N VAL A 155 -12.31 -9.92 -12.34
CA VAL A 155 -12.78 -11.10 -13.07
C VAL A 155 -14.31 -11.13 -13.04
N HIS A 156 -14.95 -11.06 -11.87
CA HIS A 156 -16.41 -11.12 -11.78
C HIS A 156 -17.11 -9.98 -12.55
N ILE A 157 -16.59 -8.75 -12.49
CA ILE A 157 -17.19 -7.57 -13.13
C ILE A 157 -17.07 -7.62 -14.67
N PHE A 158 -15.93 -8.07 -15.21
CA PHE A 158 -15.64 -7.99 -16.65
C PHE A 158 -15.73 -9.33 -17.38
N LEU A 159 -15.49 -10.43 -16.67
CA LEU A 159 -15.49 -11.80 -17.17
C LEU A 159 -16.52 -12.56 -16.35
N ASN A 160 -17.79 -12.37 -16.69
CA ASN A 160 -18.87 -13.19 -16.15
C ASN A 160 -18.43 -14.67 -16.15
N ASN A 161 -18.60 -15.41 -15.05
CA ASN A 161 -18.02 -16.75 -14.84
C ASN A 161 -18.21 -17.68 -16.06
N ASN A 162 -19.31 -17.51 -16.79
CA ASN A 162 -19.64 -18.22 -18.02
C ASN A 162 -18.58 -18.10 -19.14
N GLU A 163 -17.85 -16.99 -19.28
CA GLU A 163 -16.81 -16.86 -20.32
C GLU A 163 -15.51 -17.58 -19.97
N ILE A 164 -15.17 -17.68 -18.68
CA ILE A 164 -13.99 -18.41 -18.22
C ILE A 164 -14.25 -19.92 -18.29
N ASP A 165 -15.45 -20.37 -17.93
CA ASP A 165 -15.87 -21.77 -18.00
C ASP A 165 -15.99 -22.28 -19.45
N ASN A 166 -16.14 -21.38 -20.43
CA ASN A 166 -16.18 -21.70 -21.86
C ASN A 166 -14.79 -21.88 -22.50
N ILE A 167 -13.71 -21.62 -21.76
CA ILE A 167 -12.34 -21.81 -22.26
C ILE A 167 -11.92 -23.26 -21.96
N GLU A 168 -11.98 -24.13 -22.98
CA GLU A 168 -11.75 -25.59 -22.86
C GLU A 168 -10.45 -26.01 -22.15
N TRP A 169 -9.43 -25.14 -22.11
CA TRP A 169 -8.14 -25.42 -21.47
C TRP A 169 -8.01 -24.87 -20.03
N ILE A 170 -9.02 -24.17 -19.49
CA ILE A 170 -9.06 -23.67 -18.12
C ILE A 170 -10.03 -24.54 -17.30
N GLN A 171 -9.48 -25.39 -16.43
CA GLN A 171 -10.30 -26.30 -15.61
C GLN A 171 -10.94 -25.63 -14.38
N SER A 172 -10.26 -24.64 -13.80
CA SER A 172 -10.80 -23.77 -12.73
C SER A 172 -9.86 -22.60 -12.46
N VAL A 173 -10.43 -21.49 -11.98
CA VAL A 173 -9.67 -20.37 -11.41
C VAL A 173 -9.82 -20.44 -9.89
N SER A 174 -8.70 -20.51 -9.16
CA SER A 174 -8.71 -20.47 -7.70
C SER A 174 -7.99 -19.23 -7.19
N PHE A 175 -8.61 -18.56 -6.22
CA PHE A 175 -8.05 -17.37 -5.58
C PHE A 175 -7.53 -17.73 -4.19
N ARG A 176 -6.25 -17.42 -3.94
CA ARG A 176 -5.64 -17.58 -2.61
C ARG A 176 -5.80 -16.29 -1.82
N PHE A 177 -6.89 -16.20 -1.06
CA PHE A 177 -7.18 -15.03 -0.22
C PHE A 177 -6.30 -14.94 1.03
N PHE A 178 -5.86 -16.08 1.57
CA PHE A 178 -5.00 -16.15 2.74
C PHE A 178 -3.64 -16.70 2.34
N ASP A 179 -2.71 -15.78 2.11
CA ASP A 179 -1.32 -16.11 1.84
C ASP A 179 -0.42 -15.04 2.47
N ILE A 180 0.79 -15.43 2.85
CA ILE A 180 1.73 -14.57 3.53
C ILE A 180 2.76 -14.08 2.52
N ASN A 181 2.90 -12.76 2.41
CA ASN A 181 4.03 -12.18 1.70
C ASN A 181 5.29 -12.29 2.55
N TRP A 182 6.03 -13.39 2.35
CA TRP A 182 7.25 -13.70 3.08
C TRP A 182 8.31 -12.60 3.00
N SER A 183 8.44 -11.91 1.88
CA SER A 183 9.40 -10.81 1.71
C SER A 183 9.07 -9.64 2.63
N ILE A 184 7.80 -9.23 2.68
CA ILE A 184 7.34 -8.16 3.58
C ILE A 184 7.45 -8.61 5.04
N LEU A 185 7.10 -9.87 5.34
CA LEU A 185 7.19 -10.43 6.69
C LEU A 185 8.64 -10.39 7.20
N LEU A 186 9.61 -10.85 6.41
CA LEU A 186 11.02 -10.80 6.78
C LEU A 186 11.51 -9.36 6.96
N CYS A 187 11.10 -8.45 6.07
CA CYS A 187 11.38 -7.02 6.21
C CYS A 187 10.83 -6.47 7.53
N SER A 188 9.62 -6.88 7.93
CA SER A 188 8.99 -6.46 9.17
C SER A 188 9.82 -6.83 10.41
N PHE A 189 10.36 -8.05 10.46
CA PHE A 189 11.21 -8.51 11.55
C PHE A 189 12.54 -7.76 11.60
N ILE A 190 13.14 -7.48 10.44
CA ILE A 190 14.38 -6.69 10.36
C ILE A 190 14.15 -5.28 10.90
N VAL A 191 13.12 -4.60 10.42
CA VAL A 191 12.81 -3.22 10.86
C VAL A 191 12.45 -3.19 12.34
N TRP A 192 11.68 -4.16 12.82
CA TRP A 192 11.36 -4.28 14.24
C TRP A 192 12.61 -4.48 15.11
N THR A 193 13.54 -5.32 14.66
CA THR A 193 14.84 -5.53 15.33
C THR A 193 15.66 -4.25 15.37
N ILE A 194 15.71 -3.49 14.27
CA ILE A 194 16.37 -2.17 14.26
C ILE A 194 15.73 -1.24 15.30
N GLY A 195 14.40 -1.26 15.44
CA GLY A 195 13.70 -0.49 16.47
C GLY A 195 14.14 -0.85 17.90
N ARG A 196 14.37 -2.14 18.17
CA ARG A 196 14.92 -2.63 19.46
C ARG A 196 16.36 -2.18 19.68
N ILE A 197 17.21 -2.23 18.66
CA ILE A 197 18.59 -1.74 18.75
C ILE A 197 18.61 -0.25 19.08
N PHE A 198 17.75 0.55 18.43
CA PHE A 198 17.63 1.98 18.73
C PHE A 198 17.16 2.25 20.16
N ARG A 199 16.31 1.38 20.73
CA ARG A 199 15.88 1.49 22.14
C ARG A 199 17.03 1.25 23.10
N TYR A 200 17.85 0.24 22.81
CA TYR A 200 19.05 -0.02 23.60
C TYR A 200 20.06 1.13 23.46
N GLY A 201 20.23 1.66 22.25
CA GLY A 201 21.07 2.84 22.00
C GLY A 201 20.62 4.08 22.79
N SER A 202 19.30 4.31 22.93
CA SER A 202 18.83 5.43 23.77
C SER A 202 19.12 5.23 25.25
N PHE A 203 19.00 4.00 25.75
CA PHE A 203 19.35 3.67 27.13
C PHE A 203 20.84 3.92 27.41
N LEU A 204 21.73 3.49 26.51
CA LEU A 204 23.17 3.74 26.65
C LEU A 204 23.53 5.22 26.59
N GLN A 205 22.80 6.01 25.80
CA GLN A 205 23.02 7.46 25.73
C GLN A 205 22.60 8.16 27.02
N GLU A 206 21.47 7.75 27.62
CA GLU A 206 21.03 8.23 28.93
C GLU A 206 22.06 7.92 30.03
N GLU A 207 22.59 6.68 30.06
CA GLU A 207 23.61 6.29 31.05
C GLU A 207 24.94 7.06 30.88
N TYR A 208 25.34 7.33 29.64
CA TYR A 208 26.53 8.14 29.35
C TYR A 208 26.34 9.59 29.82
N ASP A 209 25.19 10.20 29.55
CA ASP A 209 24.90 11.59 29.93
C ASP A 209 24.78 11.77 31.46
N GLU A 210 24.45 10.71 32.22
CA GLU A 210 24.41 10.72 33.68
C GLU A 210 25.79 10.50 34.35
N THR A 211 26.79 10.01 33.61
CA THR A 211 28.10 9.61 34.16
C THR A 211 29.26 10.55 33.81
N VAL A 212 29.03 11.57 32.99
CA VAL A 212 30.01 12.61 32.58
C VAL A 212 29.64 13.96 33.17
#